data_AF-A0A482V7U4-F1
#
_entry.id   AF-A0A482V7U4-F1
#
_cell.length_a   1.000
_cell.length_b   1.000
_cell.length_c   1.000
_cell.angle_alpha   90.00
_cell.angle_beta   90.00
_cell.angle_gamma   90.00
#
_symmetry.space_group_name_H-M   'P 1'
#
loop_
_entity.id
_entity.type
_entity.pdbx_description
1 polymer ?
#
loop_
_entity_poly.entity_id
_entity_poly.type
_entity_poly.pdbx_seq_one_letter_code
_entity_poly.pdbx_strand_id
1 'polypeptide(L)'
;MVTTKDADDESSQIKNSFFKNLKVYLEEYCNYSSVHGLRYLAERRTTFERYYPTTPKTGFKFAKIRIWWLAVLSISLIACAVSVRQVYLKWEQNAVIINLANKETSIFNIPFPAVTICPESKIVPSKFEKFEKRLWGLQTDIDVSLIFARFSIWRSQIMAFICNQVARWRTLEDPNFQEKICDIMHTAKPNFQVLYYRNYHKHGHGSNWSIEGGYTKQASTTYPYRAYVNESSTSFRLFVSDDDIESLCEHSERGYKVLLHAPMTMPRFEKDYFKIKLNQTVAVAVKPVMISTSDSLKKYSFQTRGCYFQSEKRLKYFKVYNPTNCKLECLTNYTLRHCGCVAFFMPRVNGTRICAEAYNIDCMEEAI
;
A
#
# COMPACT_ATOMS: atom_id res chain seq x y z
N MET A 1 -42.94 -7.39 -76.27
CA MET A 1 -41.88 -8.24 -75.68
C MET A 1 -40.56 -7.53 -75.92
N VAL A 2 -40.07 -6.76 -74.93
CA VAL A 2 -38.68 -6.32 -74.93
C VAL A 2 -37.86 -7.55 -74.58
N THR A 3 -36.99 -7.97 -75.49
CA THR A 3 -36.21 -9.19 -75.37
C THR A 3 -35.18 -9.04 -74.25
N THR A 4 -35.05 -10.06 -73.41
CA THR A 4 -34.11 -10.12 -72.28
C THR A 4 -32.65 -9.82 -72.69
N LYS A 5 -32.32 -10.00 -73.97
CA LYS A 5 -31.02 -9.70 -74.58
C LYS A 5 -30.65 -8.21 -74.61
N ASP A 6 -31.61 -7.31 -74.80
CA ASP A 6 -31.33 -5.87 -74.92
C ASP A 6 -31.07 -5.23 -73.55
N ALA A 7 -31.73 -5.72 -72.51
CA ALA A 7 -31.50 -5.31 -71.12
C ALA A 7 -30.14 -5.79 -70.58
N ASP A 8 -29.69 -6.97 -71.01
CA ASP A 8 -28.36 -7.51 -70.65
C ASP A 8 -27.22 -6.73 -71.32
N ASP A 9 -27.41 -6.27 -72.57
CA ASP A 9 -26.39 -5.52 -73.32
C ASP A 9 -26.24 -4.08 -72.80
N GLU A 10 -27.35 -3.42 -72.42
CA GLU A 10 -27.36 -2.10 -71.79
C GLU A 10 -26.73 -2.13 -70.38
N SER A 11 -27.01 -3.16 -69.58
CA SER A 11 -26.37 -3.42 -68.28
C SER A 11 -24.86 -3.64 -68.41
N SER A 12 -24.42 -4.32 -69.48
CA SER A 12 -23.00 -4.55 -69.77
C SER A 12 -22.27 -3.25 -70.15
N GLN A 13 -22.89 -2.39 -70.96
CA GLN A 13 -22.35 -1.08 -71.34
C GLN A 13 -22.25 -0.13 -70.15
N ILE A 14 -23.25 -0.11 -69.27
CA ILE A 14 -23.25 0.71 -68.06
C ILE A 14 -22.13 0.27 -67.12
N LYS A 15 -21.95 -1.03 -66.89
CA LYS A 15 -20.81 -1.56 -66.10
C LYS A 15 -19.48 -1.16 -66.72
N ASN A 16 -19.30 -1.33 -68.03
CA ASN A 16 -18.06 -0.99 -68.72
C ASN A 16 -17.73 0.51 -68.66
N SER A 17 -18.74 1.38 -68.79
CA SER A 17 -18.61 2.83 -68.62
C SER A 17 -18.22 3.20 -67.19
N PHE A 18 -18.88 2.59 -66.20
CA PHE A 18 -18.59 2.80 -64.78
C PHE A 18 -17.15 2.40 -64.42
N PHE A 19 -16.68 1.21 -64.83
CA PHE A 19 -15.31 0.77 -64.57
C PHE A 19 -14.25 1.65 -65.25
N LYS A 20 -14.55 2.18 -66.44
CA LYS A 20 -13.67 3.09 -67.16
C LYS A 20 -13.53 4.42 -66.41
N ASN A 21 -14.64 4.98 -65.94
CA ASN A 21 -14.64 6.21 -65.16
C ASN A 21 -13.97 6.01 -63.79
N LEU A 22 -14.27 4.91 -63.10
CA LEU A 22 -13.65 4.56 -61.82
C LEU A 22 -12.12 4.45 -61.92
N LYS A 23 -11.62 3.87 -63.02
CA LYS A 23 -10.18 3.77 -63.27
C LYS A 23 -9.53 5.14 -63.45
N VAL A 24 -10.18 6.07 -64.15
CA VAL A 24 -9.68 7.45 -64.32
C VAL A 24 -9.60 8.16 -62.97
N TYR A 25 -10.67 8.09 -62.17
CA TYR A 25 -10.68 8.70 -60.84
C TYR A 25 -9.67 8.08 -59.88
N LEU A 26 -9.49 6.75 -59.91
CA LEU A 26 -8.47 6.07 -59.10
C LEU A 26 -7.05 6.50 -59.50
N GLU A 27 -6.79 6.62 -60.79
CA GLU A 27 -5.48 7.01 -61.30
C GLU A 27 -5.15 8.46 -60.92
N GLU A 28 -6.11 9.35 -61.05
CA GLU A 28 -6.01 10.75 -60.63
C GLU A 28 -5.79 10.85 -59.12
N TYR A 29 -6.62 10.17 -58.31
CA TYR A 29 -6.47 10.11 -56.86
C TYR A 29 -5.08 9.60 -56.45
N CYS A 30 -4.61 8.51 -57.04
CA CYS A 30 -3.31 7.93 -56.70
C CYS A 30 -2.14 8.84 -57.10
N ASN A 31 -2.28 9.64 -58.16
CA ASN A 31 -1.24 10.58 -58.59
C ASN A 31 -1.16 11.84 -57.71
N TYR A 32 -2.29 12.30 -57.17
CA TYR A 32 -2.37 13.50 -56.32
C TYR A 32 -2.44 13.21 -54.82
N SER A 33 -2.57 11.95 -54.40
CA SER A 33 -2.65 11.57 -52.98
C SER A 33 -1.32 11.78 -52.26
N SER A 34 -1.42 12.20 -50.99
CA SER A 34 -0.30 12.28 -50.06
C SER A 34 0.08 10.91 -49.46
N VAL A 35 -0.70 9.86 -49.73
CA VAL A 35 -0.42 8.50 -49.23
C VAL A 35 0.79 7.92 -49.95
N HIS A 36 1.89 7.78 -49.21
CA HIS A 36 3.12 7.16 -49.70
C HIS A 36 2.85 5.75 -50.24
N GLY A 37 3.43 5.42 -51.39
CA GLY A 37 3.25 4.11 -52.03
C GLY A 37 2.09 4.07 -53.04
N LEU A 38 1.05 4.89 -52.86
CA LEU A 38 -0.16 4.83 -53.69
C LEU A 38 0.07 5.33 -55.11
N ARG A 39 0.94 6.34 -55.27
CA ARG A 39 1.41 6.82 -56.57
C ARG A 39 1.97 5.70 -57.44
N TYR A 40 2.73 4.76 -56.87
CA TYR A 40 3.36 3.67 -57.64
C TYR A 40 2.38 2.60 -58.14
N LEU A 41 1.14 2.57 -57.61
CA LEU A 41 0.07 1.71 -58.12
C LEU A 41 -0.54 2.28 -59.42
N ALA A 42 -0.58 3.61 -59.54
CA ALA A 42 -1.14 4.34 -60.68
C ALA A 42 -0.09 4.93 -61.64
N GLU A 43 1.19 4.96 -61.25
CA GLU A 43 2.25 5.57 -62.04
C GLU A 43 2.39 4.86 -63.40
N ARG A 44 2.09 5.57 -64.48
CA ARG A 44 2.38 5.15 -65.85
C ARG A 44 3.85 5.44 -66.20
N ARG A 45 4.83 4.78 -65.57
CA ARG A 45 6.23 5.05 -65.91
C ARG A 45 6.67 4.35 -67.21
N THR A 46 7.11 5.18 -68.17
CA THR A 46 7.65 4.84 -69.50
C THR A 46 9.17 5.03 -69.63
N THR A 47 9.95 5.10 -68.54
CA THR A 47 11.39 5.45 -68.63
C THR A 47 12.40 4.32 -68.33
N PHE A 48 12.04 3.26 -67.60
CA PHE A 48 12.94 2.09 -67.46
C PHE A 48 12.87 1.14 -68.68
N GLU A 49 11.82 1.25 -69.49
CA GLU A 49 11.69 0.52 -70.76
C GLU A 49 12.50 1.18 -71.90
N ARG A 50 13.15 2.33 -71.65
CA ARG A 50 14.00 3.04 -72.63
C ARG A 50 15.47 2.61 -72.62
N TYR A 51 15.95 1.93 -71.58
CA TYR A 51 17.38 1.61 -71.42
C TYR A 51 17.72 0.11 -71.58
N TYR A 52 16.73 -0.79 -71.67
CA TYR A 52 16.93 -2.21 -72.03
C TYR A 52 15.83 -2.66 -73.01
N PRO A 53 16.07 -2.67 -74.34
CA PRO A 53 15.09 -3.12 -75.30
C PRO A 53 15.29 -4.62 -75.56
N THR A 54 14.47 -5.49 -74.97
CA THR A 54 14.30 -6.84 -75.49
C THR A 54 12.85 -7.32 -75.33
N THR A 55 12.21 -7.43 -76.49
CA THR A 55 11.05 -8.23 -76.92
C THR A 55 9.63 -7.97 -76.35
N PRO A 56 8.60 -8.00 -77.24
CA PRO A 56 7.23 -7.65 -76.91
C PRO A 56 6.48 -8.88 -76.39
N LYS A 57 6.18 -8.90 -75.09
CA LYS A 57 5.03 -9.57 -74.43
C LYS A 57 5.13 -9.33 -72.92
N THR A 58 5.22 -8.06 -72.50
CA THR A 58 5.56 -7.68 -71.11
C THR A 58 4.36 -7.31 -70.23
N GLY A 59 3.12 -7.72 -70.54
CA GLY A 59 2.00 -7.57 -69.59
C GLY A 59 2.26 -8.24 -68.23
N PHE A 60 3.05 -9.32 -68.22
CA PHE A 60 3.38 -10.09 -67.02
C PHE A 60 4.42 -9.41 -66.09
N LYS A 61 5.30 -8.54 -66.61
CA LYS A 61 6.32 -7.83 -65.79
C LYS A 61 5.71 -6.63 -65.03
N PHE A 62 4.79 -5.89 -65.65
CA PHE A 62 4.13 -4.74 -65.03
C PHE A 62 3.19 -5.13 -63.89
N ALA A 63 2.48 -6.26 -64.04
CA ALA A 63 1.65 -6.82 -62.98
C ALA A 63 2.48 -7.13 -61.71
N LYS A 64 3.69 -7.66 -61.86
CA LYS A 64 4.58 -8.00 -60.73
C LYS A 64 4.98 -6.78 -59.89
N ILE A 65 5.28 -5.64 -60.51
CA ILE A 65 5.66 -4.40 -59.80
C ILE A 65 4.48 -3.84 -59.01
N ARG A 66 3.28 -3.83 -59.59
CA ARG A 66 2.07 -3.36 -58.89
C ARG A 66 1.67 -4.28 -57.75
N ILE A 67 1.77 -5.60 -57.94
CA ILE A 67 1.55 -6.60 -56.89
C ILE A 67 2.59 -6.42 -55.76
N TRP A 68 3.85 -6.15 -56.09
CA TRP A 68 4.89 -5.90 -55.10
C TRP A 68 4.62 -4.63 -54.28
N TRP A 69 4.30 -3.50 -54.93
CA TRP A 69 3.92 -2.28 -54.21
C TRP A 69 2.64 -2.45 -53.38
N LEU A 70 1.67 -3.21 -53.88
CA LEU A 70 0.45 -3.54 -53.13
C LEU A 70 0.75 -4.40 -51.89
N ALA A 71 1.68 -5.35 -51.99
CA ALA A 71 2.15 -6.14 -50.86
C ALA A 71 2.89 -5.28 -49.84
N VAL A 72 3.79 -4.40 -50.28
CA VAL A 72 4.53 -3.46 -49.40
C VAL A 72 3.56 -2.52 -48.67
N LEU A 73 2.57 -1.96 -49.38
CA LEU A 73 1.51 -1.13 -48.78
C LEU A 73 0.69 -1.92 -47.74
N SER A 74 0.33 -3.17 -48.06
CA SER A 74 -0.43 -4.03 -47.15
C SER A 74 0.37 -4.36 -45.89
N ILE A 75 1.65 -4.72 -46.03
CA ILE A 75 2.55 -5.00 -44.89
C ILE A 75 2.73 -3.74 -44.04
N SER A 76 2.95 -2.59 -44.67
CA SER A 76 3.08 -1.29 -43.99
C SER A 76 1.81 -0.92 -43.21
N LEU A 77 0.63 -1.12 -43.81
CA LEU A 77 -0.66 -0.87 -43.16
C LEU A 77 -0.89 -1.81 -41.97
N ILE A 78 -0.56 -3.09 -42.11
CA ILE A 78 -0.65 -4.07 -41.02
C ILE A 78 0.32 -3.69 -39.88
N ALA A 79 1.56 -3.34 -40.19
CA ALA A 79 2.54 -2.92 -39.20
C ALA A 79 2.11 -1.64 -38.46
N CYS A 80 1.52 -0.68 -39.19
CA CYS A 80 0.95 0.54 -38.62
C CYS A 80 -0.22 0.21 -37.68
N ALA A 81 -1.17 -0.63 -38.11
CA ALA A 81 -2.29 -1.06 -37.30
C ALA A 81 -1.86 -1.79 -36.02
N VAL A 82 -0.86 -2.69 -36.13
CA VAL A 82 -0.28 -3.38 -34.96
C VAL A 82 0.38 -2.38 -34.02
N SER A 83 1.16 -1.42 -34.54
CA SER A 83 1.84 -0.41 -33.72
C SER A 83 0.85 0.51 -33.01
N VAL A 84 -0.19 0.99 -33.71
CA VAL A 84 -1.28 1.80 -33.12
C VAL A 84 -1.99 1.00 -32.04
N ARG A 85 -2.31 -0.28 -32.29
CA ARG A 85 -2.91 -1.16 -31.28
C ARG A 85 -2.03 -1.31 -30.06
N GLN A 86 -0.72 -1.52 -30.22
CA GLN A 86 0.21 -1.65 -29.10
C GLN A 86 0.32 -0.36 -28.29
N VAL A 87 0.41 0.80 -28.95
CA VAL A 87 0.44 2.11 -28.27
C VAL A 87 -0.87 2.37 -27.54
N TYR A 88 -2.01 2.04 -28.16
CA TYR A 88 -3.33 2.18 -27.53
C TYR A 88 -3.47 1.30 -26.29
N LEU A 89 -3.08 0.02 -26.38
CA LEU A 89 -3.08 -0.88 -25.23
C LEU A 89 -2.15 -0.40 -24.12
N LYS A 90 -0.97 0.12 -24.46
CA LYS A 90 -0.03 0.70 -23.49
C LYS A 90 -0.60 1.96 -22.82
N TRP A 91 -1.31 2.79 -23.57
CA TRP A 91 -1.94 4.01 -23.07
C TRP A 91 -3.09 3.71 -22.10
N GLU A 92 -3.95 2.74 -22.44
CA GLU A 92 -5.01 2.26 -21.55
C GLU A 92 -4.45 1.66 -20.25
N GLN A 93 -3.38 0.86 -20.37
CA GLN A 93 -2.76 0.22 -19.20
C GLN A 93 -1.96 1.18 -18.32
N ASN A 94 -1.35 2.23 -18.89
CA ASN A 94 -0.44 3.14 -18.20
C ASN A 94 -0.83 4.61 -18.44
N ALA A 95 -2.09 4.96 -18.16
CA ALA A 95 -2.61 6.30 -18.42
C ALA A 95 -1.98 7.41 -17.54
N VAL A 96 -1.16 7.04 -16.54
CA VAL A 96 -0.54 7.97 -15.58
C VAL A 96 0.96 7.66 -15.40
N ILE A 97 1.81 8.67 -15.54
CA ILE A 97 3.24 8.62 -15.19
C ILE A 97 3.43 9.29 -13.84
N ILE A 98 4.06 8.59 -12.88
CA ILE A 98 4.29 9.08 -11.52
C ILE A 98 5.77 9.45 -11.38
N ASN A 99 6.04 10.72 -11.06
CA ASN A 99 7.37 11.21 -10.72
C ASN A 99 7.35 11.82 -9.32
N LEU A 100 8.39 11.57 -8.53
CA LEU A 100 8.55 12.18 -7.22
C LEU A 100 9.09 13.61 -7.37
N ALA A 101 8.35 14.58 -6.86
CA ALA A 101 8.79 15.97 -6.78
C ALA A 101 8.97 16.35 -5.31
N ASN A 102 10.16 16.84 -4.96
CA ASN A 102 10.42 17.40 -3.64
C ASN A 102 9.84 18.82 -3.59
N LYS A 103 8.91 19.05 -2.67
CA LYS A 103 8.32 20.37 -2.42
C LYS A 103 8.62 20.79 -0.99
N GLU A 104 9.17 21.99 -0.84
CA GLU A 104 9.32 22.60 0.48
C GLU A 104 7.96 23.04 1.00
N THR A 105 7.62 22.62 2.21
CA THR A 105 6.39 23.01 2.90
C THR A 105 6.74 23.67 4.22
N SER A 106 6.03 24.74 4.55
CA SER A 106 6.20 25.40 5.85
C SER A 106 5.89 24.43 6.99
N ILE A 107 6.69 24.46 8.05
CA ILE A 107 6.53 23.64 9.26
C ILE A 107 5.14 23.81 9.90
N PHE A 108 4.48 24.96 9.72
CA PHE A 108 3.11 25.21 10.20
C PHE A 108 2.02 24.39 9.51
N ASN A 109 2.34 23.79 8.35
CA ASN A 109 1.47 22.89 7.62
C ASN A 109 1.74 21.41 7.92
N ILE A 110 2.74 21.13 8.77
CA ILE A 110 3.14 19.78 9.15
C ILE A 110 2.61 19.50 10.56
N PRO A 111 1.94 18.34 10.78
CA PRO A 111 1.55 17.93 12.11
C PRO A 111 2.77 17.62 12.97
N PHE A 112 2.72 18.03 14.23
CA PHE A 112 3.66 17.56 15.23
C PHE A 112 3.53 16.03 15.36
N PRO A 113 4.65 15.28 15.39
CA PRO A 113 4.60 13.82 15.45
C PRO A 113 3.97 13.35 16.77
N ALA A 114 3.30 12.21 16.73
CA ALA A 114 2.94 11.50 17.95
C ALA A 114 4.20 10.85 18.54
N VAL A 115 4.36 11.01 19.85
CA VAL A 115 5.44 10.42 20.64
C VAL A 115 4.84 9.28 21.47
N THR A 116 5.18 8.04 21.15
CA THR A 116 4.78 6.88 21.95
C THR A 116 5.98 6.39 22.75
N ILE A 117 5.80 6.29 24.07
CA ILE A 117 6.87 5.93 25.01
C ILE A 117 6.45 4.64 25.72
N CYS A 118 7.33 3.65 25.69
CA CYS A 118 7.14 2.37 26.37
C CYS A 118 8.34 2.12 27.30
N PRO A 119 8.13 1.84 28.60
CA PRO A 119 9.23 1.38 29.45
C PRO A 119 9.78 0.05 28.92
N GLU A 120 11.07 -0.19 29.13
CA GLU A 120 11.68 -1.51 28.91
C GLU A 120 11.28 -2.50 30.02
N SER A 121 11.09 -2.00 31.25
CA SER A 121 10.53 -2.77 32.35
C SER A 121 9.06 -3.08 32.09
N LYS A 122 8.71 -4.36 32.11
CA LYS A 122 7.36 -4.83 31.76
C LYS A 122 6.54 -5.14 33.01
N ILE A 123 7.22 -5.47 34.12
CA ILE A 123 6.62 -5.88 35.38
C ILE A 123 7.29 -5.21 36.58
N VAL A 124 6.50 -4.92 37.62
CA VAL A 124 7.01 -4.65 38.96
C VAL A 124 7.14 -5.97 39.73
N PRO A 125 8.36 -6.36 40.16
CA PRO A 125 8.58 -7.59 40.91
C PRO A 125 7.64 -7.72 42.13
N SER A 126 7.55 -6.68 42.96
CA SER A 126 6.75 -6.69 44.19
C SER A 126 5.25 -6.86 43.96
N LYS A 127 4.71 -6.30 42.87
CA LYS A 127 3.28 -6.47 42.52
C LYS A 127 3.01 -7.85 41.95
N PHE A 128 3.94 -8.37 41.14
CA PHE A 128 3.84 -9.70 40.57
C PHE A 128 3.85 -10.77 41.67
N GLU A 129 4.77 -10.69 42.63
CA GLU A 129 4.81 -11.59 43.79
C GLU A 129 3.52 -11.55 44.61
N LYS A 130 2.98 -10.35 44.87
CA LYS A 130 1.71 -10.20 45.61
C LYS A 130 0.53 -10.81 44.87
N PHE A 131 0.54 -10.72 43.55
CA PHE A 131 -0.48 -11.31 42.69
C PHE A 131 -0.34 -12.84 42.64
N GLU A 132 0.89 -13.36 42.49
CA GLU A 132 1.19 -14.79 42.54
C GLU A 132 0.69 -15.42 43.84
N LYS A 133 0.98 -14.79 44.98
CA LYS A 133 0.50 -15.22 46.31
C LYS A 133 -1.03 -15.22 46.43
N ARG A 134 -1.75 -14.37 45.69
CA ARG A 134 -3.23 -14.33 45.68
C ARG A 134 -3.84 -15.42 44.80
N LEU A 135 -3.17 -15.79 43.71
CA LEU A 135 -3.64 -16.85 42.83
C LEU A 135 -3.40 -18.24 43.42
N TRP A 136 -2.22 -18.45 43.99
CA TRP A 136 -1.78 -19.76 44.48
C TRP A 136 -2.01 -19.92 45.98
N GLY A 137 -3.20 -19.59 46.46
CA GLY A 137 -3.57 -19.92 47.83
C GLY A 137 -3.30 -21.41 48.10
N LEU A 138 -2.22 -21.69 48.84
CA LEU A 138 -1.70 -23.01 49.24
C LEU A 138 -1.00 -23.83 48.13
N GLN A 139 0.32 -23.73 48.00
CA GLN A 139 1.27 -24.86 48.12
C GLN A 139 2.72 -24.38 47.90
N THR A 140 3.57 -24.52 48.92
CA THR A 140 5.02 -24.28 48.89
C THR A 140 5.76 -25.48 48.30
N ASP A 141 6.93 -25.22 47.72
CA ASP A 141 7.97 -26.18 47.28
C ASP A 141 7.79 -26.92 45.96
N ILE A 142 8.07 -26.23 44.85
CA ILE A 142 8.42 -26.89 43.59
C ILE A 142 9.67 -26.19 43.04
N ASP A 143 10.69 -26.99 42.73
CA ASP A 143 11.93 -26.52 42.11
C ASP A 143 11.70 -26.16 40.63
N VAL A 144 11.68 -24.85 40.40
CA VAL A 144 11.29 -24.24 39.12
C VAL A 144 12.39 -24.38 38.06
N SER A 145 13.64 -24.63 38.48
CA SER A 145 14.82 -24.71 37.61
C SER A 145 14.76 -25.84 36.58
N LEU A 146 14.19 -27.00 36.95
CA LEU A 146 14.06 -28.20 36.12
C LEU A 146 12.94 -28.10 35.07
N ILE A 147 11.96 -27.23 35.29
CA ILE A 147 10.85 -26.97 34.35
C ILE A 147 11.31 -26.07 33.20
N PHE A 148 12.21 -25.11 33.49
CA PHE A 148 12.74 -24.17 32.49
C PHE A 148 13.71 -24.80 31.49
N ALA A 149 14.42 -25.85 31.88
CA ALA A 149 15.37 -26.54 30.99
C ALA A 149 14.70 -27.30 29.83
N ARG A 150 13.38 -27.53 29.89
CA ARG A 150 12.67 -28.45 28.99
C ARG A 150 11.71 -27.78 27.99
N PHE A 151 11.44 -26.48 28.11
CA PHE A 151 10.48 -25.77 27.27
C PHE A 151 11.12 -24.59 26.55
N SER A 152 10.97 -24.55 25.22
CA SER A 152 11.38 -23.43 24.37
C SER A 152 10.48 -22.20 24.59
N ILE A 153 10.71 -21.50 25.70
CA ILE A 153 9.94 -20.34 26.19
C ILE A 153 10.34 -19.07 25.41
N TRP A 154 10.08 -19.05 24.11
CA TRP A 154 10.25 -17.86 23.27
C TRP A 154 9.04 -17.54 22.37
N ARG A 155 8.05 -18.45 22.27
CA ARG A 155 6.95 -18.40 21.28
C ARG A 155 5.61 -17.97 21.86
N SER A 156 5.60 -16.83 22.53
CA SER A 156 4.32 -16.14 22.73
C SER A 156 4.59 -14.69 22.98
N GLN A 157 4.11 -13.86 22.06
CA GLN A 157 4.18 -12.39 22.18
C GLN A 157 3.55 -11.87 23.49
N ILE A 158 2.72 -12.67 24.18
CA ILE A 158 2.15 -12.36 25.51
C ILE A 158 3.04 -12.88 26.66
N MET A 159 3.75 -14.01 26.53
CA MET A 159 4.69 -14.47 27.59
C MET A 159 6.07 -13.84 27.48
N ALA A 160 6.44 -13.27 26.33
CA ALA A 160 7.61 -12.38 26.23
C ALA A 160 7.44 -11.10 27.07
N PHE A 161 6.22 -10.81 27.58
CA PHE A 161 5.97 -9.71 28.51
C PHE A 161 6.20 -10.06 29.99
N ILE A 162 6.28 -11.34 30.34
CA ILE A 162 6.43 -11.77 31.73
C ILE A 162 7.66 -12.67 31.80
N CYS A 163 8.73 -12.12 32.37
CA CYS A 163 10.00 -12.81 32.54
C CYS A 163 9.78 -14.27 32.97
N ASN A 164 10.25 -15.22 32.14
CA ASN A 164 10.45 -16.66 32.35
C ASN A 164 9.74 -17.33 33.56
N GLN A 165 8.50 -17.01 33.93
CA GLN A 165 7.83 -17.55 35.13
C GLN A 165 6.39 -17.97 34.86
N VAL A 166 5.91 -17.81 33.62
CA VAL A 166 4.56 -18.20 33.20
C VAL A 166 4.51 -19.62 32.61
N ALA A 167 5.62 -20.37 32.65
CA ALA A 167 5.69 -21.77 32.22
C ALA A 167 4.66 -22.68 32.94
N ARG A 168 4.15 -22.27 34.10
CA ARG A 168 3.14 -22.98 34.90
C ARG A 168 1.68 -22.82 34.47
N TRP A 169 1.39 -21.87 33.58
CA TRP A 169 0.00 -21.50 33.30
C TRP A 169 -0.64 -22.39 32.24
N ARG A 170 0.17 -23.13 31.48
CA ARG A 170 -0.29 -24.04 30.42
C ARG A 170 -0.90 -25.34 30.97
N THR A 171 -0.76 -25.64 32.27
CA THR A 171 -1.32 -26.85 32.89
C THR A 171 -2.74 -26.68 33.45
N LEU A 172 -3.40 -25.53 33.25
CA LEU A 172 -4.78 -25.33 33.66
C LEU A 172 -5.61 -24.93 32.43
N GLU A 173 -6.40 -25.88 31.92
CA GLU A 173 -7.48 -25.64 30.94
C GLU A 173 -8.56 -24.75 31.57
N ASP A 174 -8.29 -23.46 31.72
CA ASP A 174 -9.24 -22.49 32.27
C ASP A 174 -9.96 -21.74 31.13
N PRO A 175 -11.29 -21.89 30.97
CA PRO A 175 -12.05 -21.17 29.94
C PRO A 175 -12.04 -19.63 30.12
N ASN A 176 -11.65 -19.11 31.29
CA ASN A 176 -11.51 -17.67 31.58
C ASN A 176 -10.06 -17.18 31.60
N PHE A 177 -9.14 -17.95 31.02
CA PHE A 177 -7.71 -17.62 30.96
C PHE A 177 -7.42 -16.22 30.39
N GLN A 178 -8.20 -15.77 29.41
CA GLN A 178 -8.00 -14.47 28.75
C GLN A 178 -8.26 -13.29 29.70
N GLU A 179 -9.32 -13.35 30.51
CA GLU A 179 -9.64 -12.30 31.50
C GLU A 179 -8.58 -12.27 32.59
N LYS A 180 -8.16 -13.45 33.07
CA LYS A 180 -7.10 -13.58 34.07
C LYS A 180 -5.76 -13.02 33.59
N ILE A 181 -5.35 -13.27 32.34
CA ILE A 181 -4.12 -12.66 31.78
C ILE A 181 -4.22 -11.15 31.71
N CYS A 182 -5.36 -10.62 31.26
CA CYS A 182 -5.58 -9.18 31.22
C CYS A 182 -5.50 -8.57 32.64
N ASP A 183 -6.03 -9.25 33.64
CA ASP A 183 -5.94 -8.84 35.05
C ASP A 183 -4.50 -8.91 35.60
N ILE A 184 -3.69 -9.92 35.23
CA ILE A 184 -2.26 -9.97 35.55
C ILE A 184 -1.57 -8.75 34.96
N MET A 185 -1.70 -8.54 33.64
CA MET A 185 -1.05 -7.45 32.94
C MET A 185 -1.49 -6.11 33.51
N HIS A 186 -2.75 -6.00 33.93
CA HIS A 186 -3.27 -4.80 34.56
C HIS A 186 -2.69 -4.57 35.97
N THR A 187 -2.45 -5.63 36.73
CA THR A 187 -2.03 -5.58 38.15
C THR A 187 -0.51 -5.50 38.30
N ALA A 188 0.22 -6.30 37.53
CA ALA A 188 1.68 -6.44 37.59
C ALA A 188 2.42 -5.35 36.81
N LYS A 189 1.73 -4.60 35.95
CA LYS A 189 2.35 -3.49 35.21
C LYS A 189 2.99 -2.48 36.17
N PRO A 190 4.13 -1.90 35.77
CA PRO A 190 4.70 -0.77 36.49
C PRO A 190 3.75 0.41 36.60
N ASN A 191 3.89 1.16 37.69
CA ASN A 191 3.15 2.40 37.94
C ASN A 191 3.65 3.52 37.03
N PHE A 192 3.73 3.23 35.74
CA PHE A 192 3.72 4.27 34.75
C PHE A 192 2.28 4.69 34.56
N GLN A 193 2.07 5.99 34.34
CA GLN A 193 0.86 6.42 33.66
C GLN A 193 0.85 5.70 32.31
N VAL A 194 0.13 4.58 32.23
CA VAL A 194 0.00 3.79 31.00
C VAL A 194 -0.45 4.75 29.91
N LEU A 195 0.44 5.05 28.96
CA LEU A 195 0.17 5.94 27.84
C LEU A 195 -0.69 5.27 26.76
N TYR A 196 -1.49 4.26 27.11
CA TYR A 196 -2.81 4.20 26.49
C TYR A 196 -3.64 5.27 27.17
N TYR A 197 -3.47 6.51 26.70
CA TYR A 197 -4.35 7.60 27.11
C TYR A 197 -5.76 7.05 26.98
N ARG A 198 -6.51 6.95 28.09
CA ARG A 198 -7.88 6.47 28.02
C ARG A 198 -8.56 7.46 27.09
N ASN A 199 -9.05 6.95 25.96
CA ASN A 199 -9.45 7.76 24.83
C ASN A 199 -8.31 8.41 24.00
N TYR A 200 -7.25 7.67 23.67
CA TYR A 200 -6.18 8.12 22.74
C TYR A 200 -6.74 8.68 21.42
N HIS A 201 -7.87 8.14 20.96
CA HIS A 201 -8.60 8.63 19.79
C HIS A 201 -9.60 9.77 20.07
N LYS A 202 -9.81 10.18 21.32
CA LYS A 202 -10.57 11.38 21.68
C LYS A 202 -9.60 12.53 21.85
N HIS A 203 -9.52 13.32 20.81
CA HIS A 203 -9.03 14.69 20.86
C HIS A 203 -10.25 15.64 21.01
N GLY A 204 -10.00 16.94 21.22
CA GLY A 204 -11.04 17.98 21.13
C GLY A 204 -11.61 18.10 19.71
N HIS A 205 -11.93 19.31 19.25
CA HIS A 205 -12.42 19.52 17.90
C HIS A 205 -11.46 18.92 16.85
N GLY A 206 -11.91 17.83 16.21
CA GLY A 206 -11.22 17.25 15.07
C GLY A 206 -11.28 18.24 13.92
N SER A 207 -10.13 18.54 13.33
CA SER A 207 -10.13 19.30 12.09
C SER A 207 -10.33 18.39 10.89
N ASN A 208 -10.69 18.99 9.75
CA ASN A 208 -10.71 18.31 8.46
C ASN A 208 -9.30 18.18 7.85
N TRP A 209 -8.25 18.18 8.68
CA TRP A 209 -6.88 18.03 8.20
C TRP A 209 -6.69 16.66 7.55
N SER A 210 -6.03 16.68 6.40
CA SER A 210 -5.57 15.50 5.65
C SER A 210 -4.20 15.80 5.05
N ILE A 211 -3.48 14.76 4.64
CA ILE A 211 -2.15 14.97 4.03
C ILE A 211 -2.26 15.76 2.71
N GLU A 212 -3.37 15.61 1.99
CA GLU A 212 -3.63 16.32 0.74
C GLU A 212 -4.29 17.69 0.95
N GLY A 213 -5.17 17.82 1.95
CA GLY A 213 -5.94 19.05 2.20
C GLY A 213 -5.26 20.06 3.15
N GLY A 214 -4.28 19.62 3.95
CA GLY A 214 -3.61 20.46 4.93
C GLY A 214 -4.56 21.01 6.01
N TYR A 215 -4.12 22.05 6.73
CA TYR A 215 -4.91 22.65 7.80
C TYR A 215 -5.89 23.71 7.28
N THR A 216 -7.09 23.75 7.84
CA THR A 216 -8.03 24.85 7.67
C THR A 216 -7.50 26.15 8.30
N LYS A 217 -7.67 27.29 7.62
CA LYS A 217 -7.06 28.59 7.98
C LYS A 217 -7.52 29.18 9.34
N GLN A 218 -8.59 28.69 9.95
CA GLN A 218 -9.27 29.35 11.08
C GLN A 218 -9.20 28.61 12.42
N ALA A 219 -8.52 27.46 12.53
CA ALA A 219 -8.50 26.70 13.77
C ALA A 219 -7.21 26.98 14.58
N SER A 220 -7.33 27.79 15.64
CA SER A 220 -6.28 28.03 16.64
C SER A 220 -5.98 26.80 17.50
N THR A 221 -6.97 25.92 17.67
CA THR A 221 -6.84 24.61 18.33
C THR A 221 -7.38 23.53 17.39
N THR A 222 -6.49 22.73 16.84
CA THR A 222 -6.81 21.71 15.82
C THR A 222 -6.08 20.42 16.14
N TYR A 223 -6.73 19.28 15.88
CA TYR A 223 -6.07 17.97 15.84
C TYR A 223 -5.94 17.48 14.38
N PRO A 224 -4.77 16.95 13.95
CA PRO A 224 -3.52 16.89 14.70
C PRO A 224 -2.97 18.28 15.04
N TYR A 225 -2.15 18.37 16.10
CA TYR A 225 -1.56 19.64 16.49
C TYR A 225 -0.50 20.07 15.47
N ARG A 226 -0.48 21.36 15.12
CA ARG A 226 0.58 21.94 14.30
C ARG A 226 1.89 21.91 15.08
N ALA A 227 3.02 21.85 14.39
CA ALA A 227 4.34 22.11 14.96
C ALA A 227 4.56 23.61 15.28
N TYR A 228 3.56 24.26 15.89
CA TYR A 228 3.61 25.66 16.31
C TYR A 228 4.10 25.73 17.75
N VAL A 229 5.36 26.10 17.94
CA VAL A 229 5.89 26.48 19.25
C VAL A 229 6.86 27.63 19.03
N ASN A 230 6.65 28.74 19.74
CA ASN A 230 7.59 29.89 19.81
C ASN A 230 8.96 29.52 20.42
N GLU A 231 9.17 28.24 20.72
CA GLU A 231 10.43 27.61 21.09
C GLU A 231 10.52 26.31 20.32
N SER A 232 11.52 26.17 19.46
CA SER A 232 11.75 25.04 18.56
C SER A 232 12.02 23.68 19.25
N SER A 233 11.83 23.58 20.56
CA SER A 233 12.07 22.39 21.38
C SER A 233 10.96 22.16 22.39
N THR A 234 10.32 20.98 22.34
CA THR A 234 9.51 20.45 23.44
C THR A 234 10.36 19.47 24.25
N SER A 235 10.32 19.57 25.59
CA SER A 235 11.02 18.64 26.48
C SER A 235 10.03 17.83 27.30
N PHE A 236 10.34 16.54 27.47
CA PHE A 236 9.61 15.63 28.35
C PHE A 236 10.58 15.10 29.39
N ARG A 237 10.16 15.04 30.66
CA ARG A 237 10.91 14.37 31.73
C ARG A 237 10.22 13.06 32.05
N LEU A 238 10.94 11.96 31.92
CA LEU A 238 10.45 10.62 32.21
C LEU A 238 11.02 10.18 33.56
N PHE A 239 10.14 9.78 34.47
CA PHE A 239 10.49 9.32 35.81
C PHE A 239 10.06 7.86 35.97
N VAL A 240 10.96 7.02 36.47
CA VAL A 240 10.69 5.64 36.90
C VAL A 240 11.17 5.51 38.34
N SER A 241 10.38 4.87 39.19
CA SER A 241 10.81 4.51 40.55
C SER A 241 11.80 3.34 40.47
N ASP A 242 12.84 3.34 41.31
CA ASP A 242 13.78 2.20 41.37
C ASP A 242 13.07 0.88 41.72
N ASP A 243 11.98 0.94 42.49
CA ASP A 243 11.14 -0.22 42.83
C ASP A 243 10.35 -0.78 41.64
N ASP A 244 10.11 0.05 40.62
CA ASP A 244 9.40 -0.32 39.38
C ASP A 244 10.38 -0.80 38.28
N ILE A 245 11.70 -0.75 38.54
CA ILE A 245 12.71 -1.29 37.64
C ILE A 245 12.79 -2.80 37.82
N GLU A 246 12.43 -3.52 36.78
CA GLU A 246 12.45 -4.99 36.76
C GLU A 246 13.89 -5.52 36.89
N SER A 247 14.21 -6.14 38.04
CA SER A 247 15.50 -6.81 38.29
C SER A 247 15.52 -8.29 37.85
N LEU A 248 14.36 -8.84 37.52
CA LEU A 248 14.15 -10.28 37.27
C LEU A 248 14.62 -10.73 35.87
N CYS A 249 14.71 -9.81 34.90
CA CYS A 249 15.15 -10.11 33.54
C CYS A 249 16.63 -9.75 33.35
N GLU A 250 17.49 -10.76 33.40
CA GLU A 250 18.96 -10.68 33.33
C GLU A 250 19.50 -9.99 32.05
N HIS A 251 18.68 -9.89 31.00
CA HIS A 251 19.01 -9.27 29.71
C HIS A 251 18.14 -8.04 29.37
N SER A 252 17.36 -7.52 30.32
CA SER A 252 16.54 -6.33 30.07
C SER A 252 17.37 -5.04 30.25
N GLU A 253 17.54 -4.29 29.17
CA GLU A 253 18.16 -2.97 29.25
C GLU A 253 17.23 -2.00 30.00
N ARG A 254 17.78 -1.23 30.95
CA ARG A 254 17.00 -0.24 31.69
C ARG A 254 16.77 1.01 30.84
N GLY A 255 15.52 1.48 30.79
CA GLY A 255 15.17 2.71 30.08
C GLY A 255 13.79 2.69 29.44
N TYR A 256 13.67 3.45 28.35
CA TYR A 256 12.44 3.63 27.58
C TYR A 256 12.69 3.42 26.10
N LYS A 257 11.78 2.73 25.43
CA LYS A 257 11.62 2.76 23.98
C LYS A 257 10.76 3.97 23.60
N VAL A 258 11.25 4.79 22.70
CA VAL A 258 10.53 5.95 22.17
C VAL A 258 10.35 5.78 20.68
N LEU A 259 9.10 5.95 20.23
CA LEU A 259 8.69 5.87 18.84
C LEU A 259 8.07 7.20 18.43
N LEU A 260 8.62 7.81 17.38
CA LEU A 260 8.06 8.98 16.72
C LEU A 260 7.32 8.54 15.47
N HIS A 261 6.05 8.90 15.36
CA HIS A 261 5.24 8.49 14.22
C HIS A 261 4.19 9.54 13.85
N ALA A 262 3.53 9.36 12.71
CA ALA A 262 2.43 10.21 12.31
C ALA A 262 1.24 10.02 13.28
N PRO A 263 0.53 11.09 13.69
CA PRO A 263 -0.55 11.00 14.69
C PRO A 263 -1.75 10.14 14.24
N MET A 264 -1.88 9.91 12.93
CA MET A 264 -2.97 9.10 12.33
C MET A 264 -2.61 7.61 12.15
N THR A 265 -1.41 7.18 12.55
CA THR A 265 -0.95 5.79 12.43
C THR A 265 -0.87 5.13 13.80
N MET A 266 -1.18 3.84 13.87
CA MET A 266 -0.98 3.07 15.09
C MET A 266 0.51 2.86 15.38
N PRO A 267 1.00 3.11 16.61
CA PRO A 267 2.40 2.89 16.97
C PRO A 267 2.77 1.40 16.89
N ARG A 268 3.88 1.10 16.21
CA ARG A 268 4.47 -0.25 16.14
C ARG A 268 5.95 -0.22 16.52
N PHE A 269 6.26 -0.75 17.70
CA PHE A 269 7.62 -0.83 18.26
C PHE A 269 8.52 -1.89 17.60
N GLU A 270 8.08 -2.55 16.52
CA GLU A 270 8.89 -3.56 15.81
C GLU A 270 9.76 -2.96 14.70
N LYS A 271 9.54 -1.70 14.33
CA LYS A 271 10.15 -1.10 13.14
C LYS A 271 11.20 -0.04 13.47
N ASP A 272 10.78 1.07 14.08
CA ASP A 272 11.59 2.30 14.11
C ASP A 272 11.55 3.03 15.47
N TYR A 273 11.99 2.37 16.54
CA TYR A 273 12.12 3.01 17.87
C TYR A 273 13.59 3.26 18.22
N PHE A 274 13.83 4.23 19.10
CA PHE A 274 15.12 4.43 19.73
C PHE A 274 14.99 4.26 21.24
N LYS A 275 16.11 3.93 21.89
CA LYS A 275 16.15 3.67 23.32
C LYS A 275 16.75 4.86 24.07
N ILE A 276 16.16 5.18 25.21
CA ILE A 276 16.65 6.16 26.16
C ILE A 276 16.93 5.44 27.48
N LYS A 277 18.20 5.32 27.87
CA LYS A 277 18.62 4.84 29.19
C LYS A 277 18.18 5.80 30.30
N LEU A 278 18.25 5.35 31.54
CA LEU A 278 17.98 6.18 32.71
C LEU A 278 19.09 7.21 32.93
N ASN A 279 18.77 8.30 33.63
CA ASN A 279 19.71 9.37 34.02
C ASN A 279 20.47 10.04 32.87
N GLN A 280 19.87 10.06 31.68
CA GLN A 280 20.42 10.77 30.53
C GLN A 280 19.39 11.72 29.92
N THR A 281 19.89 12.83 29.39
CA THR A 281 19.12 13.79 28.60
C THR A 281 19.43 13.53 27.13
N VAL A 282 18.39 13.26 26.33
CA VAL A 282 18.53 13.01 24.89
C VAL A 282 17.78 14.09 24.12
N ALA A 283 18.48 14.78 23.23
CA ALA A 283 17.88 15.71 22.27
C ALA A 283 17.67 14.99 20.93
N VAL A 284 16.45 15.08 20.39
CA VAL A 284 16.09 14.40 19.13
C VAL A 284 15.64 15.44 18.11
N ALA A 285 16.41 15.57 17.03
CA ALA A 285 16.04 16.40 15.90
C ALA A 285 15.13 15.60 14.94
N VAL A 286 13.95 16.14 14.63
CA VAL A 286 12.97 15.48 13.76
C VAL A 286 12.90 16.20 12.43
N LYS A 287 13.19 15.48 11.34
CA LYS A 287 12.99 15.96 9.97
C LYS A 287 11.77 15.26 9.35
N PRO A 288 10.59 15.91 9.32
CA PRO A 288 9.39 15.28 8.77
C PRO A 288 9.49 15.16 7.24
N VAL A 289 9.02 14.03 6.72
CA VAL A 289 8.85 13.79 5.27
C VAL A 289 7.38 13.44 5.04
N MET A 290 6.74 14.18 4.13
CA MET A 290 5.36 13.91 3.73
C MET A 290 5.33 13.60 2.24
N ILE A 291 4.64 12.52 1.87
CA ILE A 291 4.40 12.15 0.49
C ILE A 291 2.91 12.35 0.25
N SER A 292 2.57 13.21 -0.72
CA SER A 292 1.20 13.46 -1.15
C SER A 292 1.11 13.35 -2.66
N THR A 293 -0.09 13.06 -3.15
CA THR A 293 -0.37 12.94 -4.58
C THR A 293 -0.85 14.29 -5.13
N SER A 294 -0.42 14.66 -6.33
CA SER A 294 -0.80 15.92 -6.95
C SER A 294 -2.31 15.98 -7.26
N ASP A 295 -2.89 17.18 -7.17
CA ASP A 295 -4.33 17.38 -7.42
C ASP A 295 -4.75 17.01 -8.85
N SER A 296 -3.85 17.12 -9.83
CA SER A 296 -4.09 16.69 -11.21
C SER A 296 -4.47 15.22 -11.33
N LEU A 297 -4.00 14.37 -10.40
CA LEU A 297 -4.29 12.93 -10.40
C LEU A 297 -5.65 12.58 -9.81
N LYS A 298 -6.35 13.54 -9.17
CA LYS A 298 -7.72 13.34 -8.68
C LYS A 298 -8.71 13.15 -9.83
N LYS A 299 -8.37 13.57 -11.06
CA LYS A 299 -9.20 13.40 -12.26
C LYS A 299 -9.30 11.94 -12.73
N TYR A 300 -8.27 11.13 -12.44
CA TYR A 300 -8.25 9.71 -12.81
C TYR A 300 -8.98 8.88 -11.76
N SER A 301 -9.46 7.70 -12.13
CA SER A 301 -10.01 6.75 -11.14
C SER A 301 -8.90 6.08 -10.34
N PHE A 302 -9.21 5.51 -9.18
CA PHE A 302 -8.24 4.75 -8.38
C PHE A 302 -7.72 3.51 -9.12
N GLN A 303 -8.55 2.88 -9.97
CA GLN A 303 -8.14 1.74 -10.79
C GLN A 303 -7.11 2.15 -11.84
N THR A 304 -7.31 3.31 -12.48
CA THR A 304 -6.41 3.80 -13.54
C THR A 304 -5.05 4.25 -12.99
N ARG A 305 -5.02 4.90 -11.82
CA ARG A 305 -3.76 5.39 -11.22
C ARG A 305 -3.07 4.40 -10.28
N GLY A 306 -3.73 3.31 -9.89
CA GLY A 306 -3.17 2.27 -9.02
C GLY A 306 -2.98 2.67 -7.54
N CYS A 307 -3.56 3.79 -7.09
CA CYS A 307 -3.48 4.25 -5.71
C CYS A 307 -4.77 4.96 -5.25
N TYR A 308 -4.98 5.00 -3.94
CA TYR A 308 -6.12 5.65 -3.29
C TYR A 308 -5.70 6.96 -2.62
N PHE A 309 -6.51 8.00 -2.78
CA PHE A 309 -6.48 9.18 -1.91
C PHE A 309 -7.09 8.85 -0.55
N GLN A 310 -6.73 9.63 0.50
CA GLN A 310 -7.25 9.40 1.85
C GLN A 310 -8.79 9.41 1.94
N SER A 311 -9.46 10.19 1.09
CA SER A 311 -10.92 10.32 1.06
C SER A 311 -11.65 9.19 0.33
N GLU A 312 -10.96 8.42 -0.51
CA GLU A 312 -11.59 7.44 -1.41
C GLU A 312 -11.73 6.06 -0.79
N LYS A 313 -10.81 5.71 0.11
CA LYS A 313 -10.84 4.41 0.80
C LYS A 313 -11.17 4.62 2.27
N ARG A 314 -12.29 4.03 2.70
CA ARG A 314 -12.60 3.90 4.13
C ARG A 314 -12.11 2.56 4.64
N LEU A 315 -11.46 2.59 5.80
CA LEU A 315 -11.01 1.41 6.53
C LEU A 315 -12.04 1.07 7.62
N LYS A 316 -12.16 -0.21 7.98
CA LYS A 316 -13.12 -0.68 8.99
C LYS A 316 -12.75 -0.19 10.39
N TYR A 317 -11.47 -0.21 10.74
CA TYR A 317 -11.02 0.10 12.10
C TYR A 317 -10.38 1.48 12.25
N PHE A 318 -9.97 2.10 11.13
CA PHE A 318 -9.26 3.38 11.14
C PHE A 318 -10.06 4.47 10.43
N LYS A 319 -10.09 5.68 11.01
CA LYS A 319 -10.76 6.85 10.41
C LYS A 319 -10.05 7.37 9.16
N VAL A 320 -8.72 7.21 9.11
CA VAL A 320 -7.86 7.75 8.04
C VAL A 320 -7.17 6.61 7.31
N TYR A 321 -7.30 6.60 5.99
CA TYR A 321 -6.55 5.70 5.13
C TYR A 321 -5.09 6.12 5.02
N ASN A 322 -4.19 5.16 5.23
CA ASN A 322 -2.79 5.23 4.83
C ASN A 322 -2.28 3.80 4.64
N PRO A 323 -1.12 3.61 3.97
CA PRO A 323 -0.59 2.28 3.70
C PRO A 323 -0.39 1.43 4.97
N THR A 324 0.05 2.06 6.07
CA THR A 324 0.31 1.39 7.35
C THR A 324 -0.96 0.85 7.99
N ASN A 325 -2.01 1.68 8.10
CA ASN A 325 -3.31 1.31 8.66
C ASN A 325 -3.99 0.26 7.78
N CYS A 326 -3.91 0.39 6.46
CA CYS A 326 -4.45 -0.58 5.52
C CYS A 326 -3.78 -1.96 5.68
N LYS A 327 -2.45 -2.00 5.77
CA LYS A 327 -1.70 -3.25 6.00
C LYS A 327 -2.05 -3.87 7.35
N LEU A 328 -2.20 -3.07 8.40
CA LEU A 328 -2.57 -3.58 9.71
C LEU A 328 -4.00 -4.14 9.75
N GLU A 329 -4.95 -3.48 9.09
CA GLU A 329 -6.31 -4.00 8.93
C GLU A 329 -6.34 -5.29 8.10
N CYS A 330 -5.55 -5.37 7.02
CA CYS A 330 -5.39 -6.57 6.22
C CYS A 330 -4.86 -7.73 7.07
N LEU A 331 -3.78 -7.50 7.83
CA LEU A 331 -3.18 -8.49 8.72
C LEU A 331 -4.16 -8.93 9.82
N THR A 332 -4.90 -7.99 10.41
CA THR A 332 -5.92 -8.29 11.43
C THR A 332 -7.02 -9.18 10.86
N ASN A 333 -7.53 -8.85 9.68
CA ASN A 333 -8.58 -9.62 9.03
C ASN A 333 -8.09 -11.01 8.61
N TYR A 334 -6.84 -11.12 8.16
CA TYR A 334 -6.20 -12.39 7.84
C TYR A 334 -6.08 -13.27 9.10
N THR A 335 -5.48 -12.73 10.17
CA THR A 335 -5.29 -13.42 11.45
C THR A 335 -6.62 -13.89 12.03
N LEU A 336 -7.65 -13.02 12.03
CA LEU A 336 -8.98 -13.38 12.52
C LEU A 336 -9.64 -14.51 11.70
N ARG A 337 -9.48 -14.52 10.38
CA ARG A 337 -10.04 -15.57 9.52
C ARG A 337 -9.28 -16.88 9.64
N HIS A 338 -7.98 -16.82 9.84
CA HIS A 338 -7.11 -17.99 9.88
C HIS A 338 -7.09 -18.65 11.26
N CYS A 339 -6.92 -17.86 12.33
CA CYS A 339 -6.77 -18.36 13.70
C CYS A 339 -8.03 -18.17 14.58
N GLY A 340 -9.07 -17.47 14.10
CA GLY A 340 -10.29 -17.22 14.89
C GLY A 340 -10.12 -16.20 16.03
N CYS A 341 -8.94 -15.59 16.16
CA CYS A 341 -8.57 -14.61 17.18
C CYS A 341 -7.63 -13.55 16.58
N VAL A 342 -7.34 -12.49 17.33
CA VAL A 342 -6.38 -11.45 16.92
C VAL A 342 -5.35 -11.18 18.01
N ALA A 343 -4.20 -10.61 17.63
CA ALA A 343 -3.20 -10.16 18.61
C ALA A 343 -3.76 -9.04 19.49
N PHE A 344 -3.22 -8.88 20.70
CA PHE A 344 -3.66 -7.86 21.65
C PHE A 344 -3.61 -6.43 21.08
N PHE A 345 -2.56 -6.12 20.31
CA PHE A 345 -2.36 -4.81 19.68
C PHE A 345 -3.19 -4.64 18.39
N MET A 346 -3.80 -5.68 17.84
CA MET A 346 -4.56 -5.54 16.60
C MET A 346 -5.90 -4.82 16.86
N PRO A 347 -6.33 -3.95 15.93
CA PRO A 347 -7.63 -3.31 16.00
C PRO A 347 -8.75 -4.36 15.96
N ARG A 348 -9.81 -4.18 16.74
CA ARG A 348 -10.91 -5.16 16.82
C ARG A 348 -12.21 -4.53 17.29
N VAL A 349 -13.33 -5.21 17.02
CA VAL A 349 -14.63 -4.86 17.60
C VAL A 349 -14.78 -5.50 18.98
N ASN A 350 -15.67 -4.95 19.80
CA ASN A 350 -15.94 -5.53 21.12
C ASN A 350 -16.39 -7.00 21.00
N GLY A 351 -15.91 -7.86 21.90
CA GLY A 351 -16.17 -9.31 21.87
C GLY A 351 -15.28 -10.13 20.92
N THR A 352 -14.36 -9.52 20.16
CA THR A 352 -13.39 -10.29 19.37
C THR A 352 -12.36 -10.96 20.30
N ARG A 353 -12.17 -12.27 20.16
CA ARG A 353 -11.22 -13.05 20.97
C ARG A 353 -9.78 -12.61 20.71
N ILE A 354 -8.98 -12.59 21.77
CA ILE A 354 -7.55 -12.31 21.70
C ILE A 354 -6.81 -13.65 21.71
N CYS A 355 -5.79 -13.82 20.86
CA CYS A 355 -5.01 -15.06 20.84
C CYS A 355 -4.21 -15.18 22.14
N ALA A 356 -4.76 -15.92 23.12
CA ALA A 356 -4.16 -16.13 24.45
C ALA A 356 -3.76 -17.60 24.69
N GLU A 357 -4.38 -18.54 24.00
CA GLU A 357 -4.08 -19.97 24.09
C GLU A 357 -2.83 -20.33 23.28
N ALA A 358 -2.08 -21.34 23.72
CA ALA A 358 -0.85 -21.80 23.07
C ALA A 358 -1.01 -22.06 21.56
N TYR A 359 -2.00 -22.86 21.18
CA TYR A 359 -2.28 -23.19 19.77
C TYR A 359 -2.62 -21.94 18.93
N ASN A 360 -3.42 -21.03 19.49
CA ASN A 360 -3.82 -19.79 18.83
C ASN A 360 -2.64 -18.82 18.66
N ILE A 361 -1.67 -18.86 19.59
CA ILE A 361 -0.45 -18.07 19.50
C ILE A 361 0.49 -18.61 18.42
N ASP A 362 0.70 -19.93 18.36
CA ASP A 362 1.54 -20.54 17.32
C ASP A 362 0.97 -20.22 15.92
N CYS A 363 -0.36 -20.35 15.74
CA CYS A 363 -1.05 -19.93 14.50
C CYS A 363 -0.84 -18.45 14.17
N MET A 364 -0.97 -17.58 15.18
CA MET A 364 -0.79 -16.14 15.01
C MET A 364 0.65 -15.78 14.62
N GLU A 365 1.65 -16.45 15.18
CA GLU A 365 3.07 -16.23 14.84
C GLU A 365 3.38 -16.64 13.41
N GLU A 366 2.78 -17.72 12.89
CA GLU A 366 2.89 -18.11 11.48
C GLU A 366 2.16 -17.13 10.54
N ALA A 367 1.15 -16.43 11.04
CA ALA A 367 0.32 -15.51 10.26
C ALA A 367 0.88 -14.07 10.12
N ILE A 368 1.84 -13.66 10.96
CA ILE A 368 2.30 -12.25 11.10
C ILE A 368 3.56 -11.92 10.28
#